data_AF-A0A2E6EN70-F1
#
_entry.id   AF-A0A2E6EN70-F1
#
_cell.length_a   1.000
_cell.length_b   1.000
_cell.length_c   1.000
_cell.angle_alpha   90.00
_cell.angle_beta   90.00
_cell.angle_gamma   90.00
#
_symmetry.space_group_name_H-M   'P 1'
#
loop_
_entity.id
_entity.type
_entity.pdbx_description
1 polymer ?
#
loop_
_entity_poly.entity_id
_entity_poly.type
_entity_poly.pdbx_seq_one_letter_code
_entity_poly.pdbx_strand_id
1 'polypeptide(L)'
;MPNANSDVYVLILVGEFHAERLAGCWRDAQHLTRSDRIFLLCAEACEQHVIEACPGLRTANIVLPPEDRGTAPAITLAMVQMGLAGASTHDPVLLVRGDEPAANSPFASAAKQLALRLCVEQPALVCLASPATGPTAPFAWLGLGSALEVADETLSARKVLQVRTAAGLSESQQYRDSTAWCWAEGSLAFRHGYMGYLLGEVREELDVAMLLAGCLQQDDHQALAAEYALMPALSFEEAVLSAAPELISVQTLSR
;
A
#
# COMPACT_ATOMS: atom_id res chain seq x y z
N MET A 1 5.14 21.24 16.76
CA MET A 1 5.34 20.48 15.51
C MET A 1 5.39 19.02 15.90
N PRO A 2 4.49 18.14 15.42
CA PRO A 2 4.53 16.75 15.83
C PRO A 2 5.77 16.10 15.21
N ASN A 3 6.46 15.29 16.00
CA ASN A 3 7.64 14.53 15.60
C ASN A 3 7.29 13.70 14.35
N ALA A 4 7.98 13.94 13.23
CA ALA A 4 8.02 12.97 12.15
C ALA A 4 8.48 11.65 12.77
N ASN A 5 7.64 10.62 12.67
CA ASN A 5 8.01 9.29 13.12
C ASN A 5 9.04 8.80 12.11
N SER A 6 10.33 9.04 12.38
CA SER A 6 11.43 8.97 11.42
C SER A 6 11.65 7.59 10.78
N ASP A 7 10.90 6.59 11.25
CA ASP A 7 11.11 5.17 10.97
C ASP A 7 10.10 4.52 10.04
N VAL A 8 9.22 5.31 9.42
CA VAL A 8 8.25 4.81 8.44
C VAL A 8 8.78 4.94 7.02
N TYR A 9 8.60 3.91 6.20
CA TYR A 9 8.70 4.03 4.74
C TYR A 9 7.33 4.34 4.13
N VAL A 10 7.31 5.12 3.05
CA VAL A 10 6.09 5.37 2.29
C VAL A 10 6.28 4.87 0.86
N LEU A 11 5.36 4.06 0.37
CA LEU A 11 5.28 3.64 -1.02
C LEU A 11 4.06 4.30 -1.67
N ILE A 12 4.29 5.15 -2.67
CA ILE A 12 3.21 5.79 -3.45
C ILE A 12 3.00 4.99 -4.74
N LEU A 13 1.83 4.40 -4.90
CA LEU A 13 1.43 3.72 -6.13
C LEU A 13 0.80 4.71 -7.11
N VAL A 14 1.41 4.92 -8.28
CA VAL A 14 0.84 5.76 -9.33
C VAL A 14 0.16 4.88 -10.37
N GLY A 15 -1.18 4.80 -10.26
CA GLY A 15 -2.04 4.19 -11.28
C GLY A 15 -2.32 5.18 -12.41
N GLU A 16 -3.47 5.84 -12.37
CA GLU A 16 -3.78 6.95 -13.29
C GLU A 16 -3.05 8.23 -12.84
N PHE A 17 -2.31 8.86 -13.76
CA PHE A 17 -1.52 10.04 -13.42
C PHE A 17 -2.40 11.29 -13.27
N HIS A 18 -2.42 11.85 -12.06
CA HIS A 18 -3.02 13.14 -11.76
C HIS A 18 -2.02 14.02 -10.98
N ALA A 19 -1.37 14.95 -11.68
CA ALA A 19 -0.28 15.77 -11.12
C ALA A 19 -0.62 16.42 -9.76
N GLU A 20 -1.79 17.05 -9.64
CA GLU A 20 -2.20 17.74 -8.40
C GLU A 20 -2.43 16.76 -7.24
N ARG A 21 -2.99 15.58 -7.52
CA ARG A 21 -3.23 14.54 -6.49
C ARG A 21 -1.92 13.92 -6.04
N LEU A 22 -1.04 13.59 -6.98
CA LEU A 22 0.28 13.06 -6.69
C LEU A 22 1.11 14.05 -5.86
N ALA A 23 1.13 15.32 -6.23
CA ALA A 23 1.81 16.37 -5.47
C ALA A 23 1.22 16.56 -4.06
N GLY A 24 -0.07 16.27 -3.89
CA GLY A 24 -0.73 16.15 -2.60
C GLY A 24 -0.18 14.98 -1.76
N CYS A 25 -0.22 13.77 -2.31
CA CYS A 25 0.29 12.56 -1.65
C CYS A 25 1.78 12.65 -1.31
N TRP A 26 2.58 13.27 -2.18
CA TRP A 26 4.00 13.54 -1.94
C TRP A 26 4.21 14.43 -0.71
N ARG A 27 3.48 15.54 -0.59
CA ARG A 27 3.56 16.43 0.58
C ARG A 27 3.13 15.72 1.86
N ASP A 28 2.05 14.95 1.80
CA ASP A 28 1.60 14.14 2.94
C ASP A 28 2.66 13.13 3.38
N ALA A 29 3.33 12.46 2.43
CA ALA A 29 4.42 11.54 2.70
C ALA A 29 5.63 12.24 3.34
N GLN A 30 5.98 13.44 2.89
CA GLN A 30 7.06 14.26 3.47
C GLN A 30 6.76 14.73 4.89
N HIS A 31 5.49 14.83 5.29
CA HIS A 31 5.11 15.11 6.68
C HIS A 31 5.22 13.86 7.57
N LEU A 32 5.17 12.66 6.99
CA LEU A 32 5.27 11.40 7.72
C LEU A 32 6.72 10.94 7.90
N THR A 33 7.55 11.10 6.88
CA THR A 33 8.92 10.57 6.87
C THR A 33 9.88 11.41 6.04
N ARG A 34 11.15 11.04 6.08
CA ARG A 34 12.23 11.66 5.29
C ARG A 34 12.14 11.23 3.83
N SER A 35 12.52 12.10 2.91
CA SER A 35 12.44 11.84 1.47
C SER A 35 13.23 10.62 0.98
N ASP A 36 14.27 10.20 1.69
CA ASP A 36 15.03 8.99 1.36
C ASP A 36 14.29 7.69 1.69
N ARG A 37 13.19 7.75 2.47
CA ARG A 37 12.30 6.62 2.79
C ARG A 37 10.96 6.69 2.04
N ILE A 38 10.82 7.60 1.08
CA ILE A 38 9.64 7.67 0.21
C ILE A 38 10.01 7.08 -1.14
N PHE A 39 9.26 6.06 -1.55
CA PHE A 39 9.37 5.38 -2.83
C PHE A 39 8.12 5.64 -3.65
N LEU A 40 8.28 5.69 -4.97
CA LEU A 40 7.19 5.91 -5.88
C LEU A 40 7.25 4.87 -6.99
N LEU A 41 6.17 4.11 -7.12
CA LEU A 41 6.01 3.07 -8.11
C LEU A 41 5.12 3.57 -9.25
N CYS A 42 5.66 3.63 -10.46
CA CYS A 42 4.94 4.10 -11.65
C CYS A 42 5.41 3.37 -12.91
N ALA A 43 4.60 3.43 -13.97
CA ALA A 43 5.06 3.04 -15.30
C ALA A 43 6.18 3.97 -15.79
N GLU A 44 7.09 3.45 -16.62
CA GLU A 44 8.21 4.21 -17.21
C GLU A 44 7.74 5.49 -17.91
N ALA A 45 6.62 5.43 -18.65
CA ALA A 45 6.04 6.59 -19.34
C ALA A 45 5.62 7.75 -18.40
N CYS A 46 5.45 7.48 -17.10
CA CYS A 46 5.10 8.48 -16.10
C CYS A 46 6.30 9.09 -15.36
N GLU A 47 7.52 8.55 -15.54
CA GLU A 47 8.70 8.93 -14.75
C GLU A 47 8.95 10.44 -14.73
N GLN A 48 9.02 11.05 -15.91
CA GLN A 48 9.30 12.49 -16.02
C GLN A 48 8.21 13.34 -15.33
N HIS A 49 6.95 12.97 -15.50
CA HIS A 49 5.83 13.66 -14.88
C HIS A 49 5.83 13.51 -13.35
N VAL A 50 6.28 12.35 -12.86
CA VAL A 50 6.47 12.07 -11.43
C VAL A 50 7.57 12.95 -10.84
N ILE A 51 8.72 13.05 -11.52
CA ILE A 51 9.85 13.90 -11.09
C ILE A 51 9.40 15.36 -10.97
N GLU A 52 8.62 15.84 -11.94
CA GLU A 52 8.08 17.20 -11.93
C GLU A 52 7.06 17.43 -10.80
N ALA A 53 6.19 16.46 -10.52
CA ALA A 53 5.19 16.55 -9.46
C ALA A 53 5.77 16.40 -8.04
N CYS A 54 6.92 15.73 -7.91
CA CYS A 54 7.52 15.36 -6.62
C CYS A 54 8.93 15.96 -6.46
N PRO A 55 9.06 17.29 -6.29
CA PRO A 55 10.37 17.93 -6.19
C PRO A 55 11.14 17.41 -4.97
N GLY A 56 12.38 16.97 -5.21
CA GLY A 56 13.27 16.41 -4.19
C GLY A 56 13.17 14.89 -4.02
N LEU A 57 12.30 14.21 -4.79
CA LEU A 57 12.33 12.75 -4.89
C LEU A 57 13.67 12.29 -5.50
N ARG A 58 14.31 11.30 -4.87
CA ARG A 58 15.55 10.72 -5.40
C ARG A 58 15.17 9.79 -6.56
N THR A 59 15.85 9.90 -7.70
CA THR A 59 15.62 9.00 -8.84
C THR A 59 15.76 7.52 -8.46
N ALA A 60 16.70 7.20 -7.56
CA ALA A 60 16.88 5.84 -7.01
C ALA A 60 15.69 5.33 -6.18
N ASN A 61 14.72 6.18 -5.83
CA ASN A 61 13.49 5.81 -5.12
C ASN A 61 12.28 5.74 -6.07
N ILE A 62 12.46 5.99 -7.36
CA ILE A 62 11.46 5.71 -8.38
C ILE A 62 11.62 4.23 -8.76
N VAL A 63 10.51 3.50 -8.67
CA VAL A 63 10.43 2.07 -9.00
C VAL A 63 9.71 1.97 -10.34
N LEU A 64 10.38 1.42 -11.34
CA LEU A 64 9.89 1.29 -12.70
C LEU A 64 9.80 -0.20 -13.08
N PRO A 65 8.61 -0.81 -13.03
CA PRO A 65 8.41 -2.16 -13.55
C PRO A 65 8.81 -2.24 -15.03
N PRO A 66 9.57 -3.28 -15.44
CA PRO A 66 9.97 -3.46 -16.85
C PRO A 66 8.79 -3.65 -17.81
N GLU A 67 7.68 -4.19 -17.32
CA GLU A 67 6.43 -4.36 -18.07
C GLU A 67 5.23 -4.41 -17.12
N ASP A 68 4.01 -4.29 -17.67
CA ASP A 68 2.79 -4.39 -16.89
C ASP A 68 2.44 -5.85 -16.57
N ARG A 69 2.59 -6.22 -15.30
CA ARG A 69 2.16 -7.50 -14.71
C ARG A 69 1.16 -7.28 -13.58
N GLY A 70 0.53 -6.12 -13.52
CA GLY A 70 -0.36 -5.75 -12.42
C GLY A 70 0.36 -5.31 -11.14
N THR A 71 -0.43 -5.04 -10.10
CA THR A 71 0.04 -4.37 -8.88
C THR A 71 0.83 -5.29 -7.95
N ALA A 72 0.59 -6.60 -7.94
CA ALA A 72 1.34 -7.49 -7.03
C ALA A 72 2.83 -7.60 -7.43
N PRO A 73 3.19 -7.93 -8.68
CA PRO A 73 4.60 -7.95 -9.12
C PRO A 73 5.31 -6.59 -8.98
N ALA A 74 4.58 -5.51 -9.26
CA ALA A 74 5.10 -4.15 -9.13
C ALA A 74 5.45 -3.82 -7.67
N ILE A 75 4.58 -4.18 -6.71
CA ILE A 75 4.84 -4.04 -5.28
C ILE A 75 5.99 -4.95 -4.84
N THR A 76 6.11 -6.17 -5.38
CA THR A 76 7.27 -7.05 -5.11
C THR A 76 8.57 -6.35 -5.47
N LEU A 77 8.67 -5.78 -6.67
CA LEU A 77 9.86 -5.01 -7.09
C LEU A 77 10.14 -3.83 -6.15
N ALA A 78 9.10 -3.09 -5.75
CA ALA A 78 9.24 -1.98 -4.81
C ALA A 78 9.77 -2.44 -3.43
N MET A 79 9.28 -3.58 -2.91
CA MET A 79 9.75 -4.14 -1.64
C MET A 79 11.23 -4.54 -1.71
N VAL A 80 11.67 -5.11 -2.83
CA VAL A 80 13.08 -5.45 -3.06
C VAL A 80 13.94 -4.18 -3.08
N GLN A 81 13.53 -3.17 -3.85
CA GLN A 81 14.28 -1.90 -3.96
C GLN A 81 14.35 -1.17 -2.60
N MET A 82 13.27 -1.18 -1.82
CA MET A 82 13.26 -0.66 -0.44
C MET A 82 14.23 -1.42 0.48
N GLY A 83 14.28 -2.75 0.38
CA GLY A 83 15.22 -3.57 1.13
C GLY A 83 16.68 -3.25 0.78
N LEU A 84 16.99 -3.08 -0.52
CA LEU A 84 18.31 -2.66 -0.99
C LEU A 84 18.68 -1.24 -0.49
N ALA A 85 17.69 -0.37 -0.33
CA ALA A 85 17.84 0.96 0.26
C ALA A 85 17.89 0.96 1.80
N GLY A 86 17.91 -0.22 2.45
CA GLY A 86 18.13 -0.38 3.88
C GLY A 86 16.87 -0.59 4.72
N ALA A 87 15.69 -0.80 4.12
CA ALA A 87 14.50 -1.18 4.88
C ALA A 87 14.72 -2.53 5.59
N SER A 88 14.50 -2.56 6.90
CA SER A 88 14.54 -3.78 7.70
C SER A 88 13.20 -4.52 7.67
N THR A 89 13.20 -5.81 7.97
CA THR A 89 11.97 -6.62 8.08
C THR A 89 10.99 -6.10 9.13
N HIS A 90 11.45 -5.29 10.09
CA HIS A 90 10.64 -4.69 11.14
C HIS A 90 10.12 -3.30 10.80
N ASP A 91 10.61 -2.69 9.72
CA ASP A 91 10.24 -1.31 9.40
C ASP A 91 8.78 -1.25 8.91
N PRO A 92 7.98 -0.34 9.47
CA PRO A 92 6.63 -0.10 8.99
C PRO A 92 6.65 0.62 7.64
N VAL A 93 5.79 0.16 6.74
CA VAL A 93 5.56 0.71 5.42
C VAL A 93 4.11 1.17 5.34
N LEU A 94 3.89 2.40 4.88
CA LEU A 94 2.60 2.90 4.45
C LEU A 94 2.56 2.91 2.92
N LEU A 95 1.71 2.07 2.33
CA LEU A 95 1.37 2.11 0.93
C LEU A 95 0.16 3.04 0.75
N VAL A 96 0.26 3.98 -0.17
CA VAL A 96 -0.82 4.91 -0.54
C VAL A 96 -0.98 4.98 -2.04
N ARG A 97 -2.17 5.33 -2.53
CA ARG A 97 -2.34 5.61 -3.95
C ARG A 97 -2.06 7.08 -4.27
N GLY A 98 -1.34 7.34 -5.35
CA GLY A 98 -1.00 8.69 -5.81
C GLY A 98 -2.19 9.43 -6.44
N ASP A 99 -3.28 8.75 -6.73
CA ASP A 99 -4.53 9.30 -7.27
C ASP A 99 -5.62 9.52 -6.21
N GLU A 100 -5.34 9.19 -4.95
CA GLU A 100 -6.22 9.52 -3.83
C GLU A 100 -6.17 11.04 -3.55
N PRO A 101 -7.31 11.66 -3.16
CA PRO A 101 -7.29 13.03 -2.68
C PRO A 101 -6.37 13.15 -1.47
N ALA A 102 -5.52 14.19 -1.44
CA ALA A 102 -4.66 14.47 -0.29
C ALA A 102 -5.50 14.57 0.98
N ALA A 103 -5.11 13.82 2.00
CA ALA A 103 -5.91 13.66 3.19
C ALA A 103 -5.54 14.75 4.20
N ASN A 104 -5.96 15.99 3.93
CA ASN A 104 -5.73 17.14 4.80
C ASN A 104 -6.56 17.13 6.09
N SER A 105 -7.19 16.00 6.43
CA SER A 105 -8.01 15.84 7.62
C SER A 105 -7.18 15.28 8.78
N PRO A 106 -7.23 15.88 9.99
CA PRO A 106 -6.63 15.31 11.18
C PRO A 106 -7.04 13.86 11.45
N PHE A 107 -8.28 13.50 11.11
CA PHE A 107 -8.79 12.13 11.28
C PHE A 107 -8.07 11.12 10.38
N ALA A 108 -7.76 11.50 9.14
CA ALA A 108 -7.02 10.64 8.22
C ALA A 108 -5.56 10.45 8.67
N SER A 109 -4.94 11.50 9.22
CA SER A 109 -3.61 11.41 9.82
C SER A 109 -3.61 10.48 11.04
N ALA A 110 -4.59 10.61 11.93
CA ALA A 110 -4.75 9.74 13.09
C ALA A 110 -4.99 8.28 12.68
N ALA A 111 -5.82 8.04 11.66
CA ALA A 111 -6.06 6.70 11.11
C ALA A 111 -4.77 6.08 10.54
N LYS A 112 -3.98 6.83 9.77
CA LYS A 112 -2.65 6.38 9.26
C LYS A 112 -1.71 6.02 10.40
N GLN A 113 -1.64 6.85 11.46
CA GLN A 113 -0.80 6.58 12.63
C GLN A 113 -1.25 5.34 13.40
N LEU A 114 -2.57 5.15 13.58
CA LEU A 114 -3.11 3.95 14.19
C LEU A 114 -2.78 2.71 13.35
N ALA A 115 -2.93 2.79 12.02
CA ALA A 115 -2.62 1.68 11.12
C ALA A 115 -1.14 1.26 11.20
N LEU A 116 -0.23 2.24 11.19
CA LEU A 116 1.21 2.03 11.34
C LEU A 116 1.56 1.43 12.71
N ARG A 117 0.89 1.85 13.78
CA ARG A 117 1.11 1.25 15.11
C ARG A 117 0.64 -0.21 15.14
N LEU A 118 -0.56 -0.48 14.64
CA LEU A 118 -1.15 -1.83 14.65
C LEU A 118 -0.33 -2.83 13.84
N CYS A 119 0.25 -2.44 12.70
CA CYS A 119 1.07 -3.35 11.90
C CYS A 119 2.44 -3.67 12.52
N VAL A 120 2.93 -2.82 13.43
CA VAL A 120 4.14 -3.08 14.23
C VAL A 120 3.81 -4.03 15.38
N GLU A 121 2.69 -3.81 16.06
CA GLU A 121 2.23 -4.63 17.19
C GLU A 121 1.82 -6.04 16.76
N GLN A 122 1.27 -6.20 15.55
CA GLN A 122 0.77 -7.48 15.04
C GLN A 122 1.22 -7.70 13.59
N PRO A 123 1.61 -8.93 13.18
CA PRO A 123 1.90 -9.26 11.79
C PRO A 123 0.60 -9.27 10.97
N ALA A 124 0.13 -8.09 10.56
CA ALA A 124 -1.11 -7.91 9.83
C ALA A 124 -0.97 -6.87 8.70
N LEU A 125 -1.81 -7.01 7.68
CA LEU A 125 -2.12 -5.91 6.76
C LEU A 125 -3.19 -5.04 7.41
N VAL A 126 -2.93 -3.75 7.53
CA VAL A 126 -3.88 -2.81 8.12
C VAL A 126 -4.41 -1.87 7.04
N CYS A 127 -5.67 -2.08 6.65
CA CYS A 127 -6.35 -1.30 5.63
C CYS A 127 -6.97 -0.04 6.25
N LEU A 128 -6.74 1.11 5.62
CA LEU A 128 -7.63 2.26 5.84
C LEU A 128 -8.96 1.99 5.13
N ALA A 129 -10.05 2.19 5.85
CA ALA A 129 -11.36 1.82 5.38
C ALA A 129 -12.44 2.83 5.72
N SER A 130 -13.38 2.99 4.79
CA SER A 130 -14.55 3.86 4.93
C SER A 130 -15.84 3.05 4.95
N PRO A 131 -16.92 3.58 5.58
CA PRO A 131 -18.26 3.06 5.38
C PRO A 131 -18.62 2.99 3.90
N ALA A 132 -19.44 2.01 3.52
CA ALA A 132 -19.86 1.78 2.15
C ALA A 132 -20.92 2.78 1.63
N THR A 133 -20.74 4.06 1.96
CA THR A 133 -21.69 5.15 1.71
C THR A 133 -21.22 6.14 0.63
N GLY A 134 -20.04 5.92 0.04
CA GLY A 134 -19.44 6.82 -0.95
C GLY A 134 -19.88 6.53 -2.40
N PRO A 135 -19.67 7.47 -3.34
CA PRO A 135 -19.93 7.26 -4.77
C PRO A 135 -18.83 6.46 -5.49
N THR A 136 -17.67 6.27 -4.85
CA THR A 136 -16.46 5.70 -5.48
C THR A 136 -16.47 4.17 -5.42
N ALA A 137 -16.04 3.51 -6.49
CA ALA A 137 -15.86 2.06 -6.51
C ALA A 137 -14.78 1.65 -5.48
N PRO A 138 -15.04 0.65 -4.62
CA PRO A 138 -14.07 0.21 -3.63
C PRO A 138 -12.90 -0.53 -4.25
N PHE A 139 -11.73 -0.40 -3.63
CA PHE A 139 -10.57 -1.26 -3.91
C PHE A 139 -10.89 -2.72 -3.57
N ALA A 140 -11.46 -2.94 -2.38
CA ALA A 140 -12.05 -4.20 -1.97
C ALA A 140 -13.11 -3.97 -0.88
N TRP A 141 -14.01 -4.94 -0.75
CA TRP A 141 -14.95 -5.04 0.37
C TRP A 141 -14.34 -5.87 1.48
N LEU A 142 -14.42 -5.37 2.72
CA LEU A 142 -13.90 -6.01 3.91
C LEU A 142 -15.05 -6.41 4.83
N GLY A 143 -15.18 -7.71 5.08
CA GLY A 143 -16.15 -8.28 6.02
C GLY A 143 -15.62 -8.14 7.44
N LEU A 144 -16.32 -7.40 8.27
CA LEU A 144 -15.87 -6.97 9.58
C LEU A 144 -16.11 -8.03 10.67
N GLY A 145 -15.07 -8.31 11.43
CA GLY A 145 -15.08 -9.20 12.59
C GLY A 145 -15.13 -8.44 13.92
N SER A 146 -14.49 -9.02 14.94
CA SER A 146 -14.42 -8.45 16.28
C SER A 146 -13.67 -7.13 16.29
N ALA A 147 -14.12 -6.21 17.16
CA ALA A 147 -13.39 -4.98 17.44
C ALA A 147 -12.07 -5.27 18.16
N LEU A 148 -11.08 -4.43 17.90
CA LEU A 148 -9.83 -4.35 18.64
C LEU A 148 -9.92 -3.13 19.55
N GLU A 149 -9.39 -3.25 20.77
CA GLU A 149 -9.32 -2.11 21.68
C GLU A 149 -8.33 -1.06 21.13
N VAL A 150 -8.82 0.16 20.95
CA VAL A 150 -8.02 1.31 20.53
C VAL A 150 -8.26 2.45 21.50
N ALA A 151 -7.20 3.18 21.84
CA ALA A 151 -7.28 4.28 22.81
C ALA A 151 -8.03 5.52 22.29
N ASP A 152 -8.20 5.64 20.97
CA ASP A 152 -8.83 6.80 20.33
C ASP A 152 -10.31 6.51 20.06
N GLU A 153 -11.20 7.23 20.75
CA GLU A 153 -12.66 7.09 20.62
C GLU A 153 -13.22 7.58 19.27
N THR A 154 -12.41 8.25 18.45
CA THR A 154 -12.79 8.71 17.10
C THR A 154 -12.39 7.74 16.01
N LEU A 155 -11.68 6.67 16.36
CA LEU A 155 -11.24 5.64 15.45
C LEU A 155 -11.81 4.29 15.89
N SER A 156 -11.97 3.38 14.94
CA SER A 156 -12.24 1.98 15.23
C SER A 156 -11.27 1.11 14.48
N ALA A 157 -10.83 0.02 15.13
CA ALA A 157 -10.07 -1.04 14.48
C ALA A 157 -10.83 -2.36 14.64
N ARG A 158 -10.95 -3.13 13.56
CA ARG A 158 -11.65 -4.42 13.57
C ARG A 158 -10.88 -5.44 12.76
N LYS A 159 -10.86 -6.69 13.22
CA LYS A 159 -10.39 -7.81 12.39
C LYS A 159 -11.21 -7.89 11.12
N VAL A 160 -10.59 -8.26 10.00
CA VAL A 160 -11.29 -8.54 8.75
C VAL A 160 -11.37 -10.05 8.59
N LEU A 161 -12.59 -10.56 8.40
CA LEU A 161 -12.87 -11.99 8.25
C LEU A 161 -12.89 -12.43 6.79
N GLN A 162 -13.13 -11.49 5.88
CA GLN A 162 -13.35 -11.80 4.47
C GLN A 162 -13.00 -10.60 3.60
N VAL A 163 -12.32 -10.87 2.49
CA VAL A 163 -12.07 -9.88 1.43
C VAL A 163 -12.86 -10.28 0.19
N ARG A 164 -13.45 -9.29 -0.48
CA ARG A 164 -14.07 -9.45 -1.81
C ARG A 164 -13.63 -8.33 -2.73
N THR A 165 -12.99 -8.66 -3.84
CA THR A 165 -12.46 -7.68 -4.80
C THR A 165 -13.55 -7.18 -5.75
N ALA A 166 -13.35 -5.99 -6.30
CA ALA A 166 -14.33 -5.34 -7.18
C ALA A 166 -14.62 -6.12 -8.47
N ALA A 167 -13.65 -6.88 -8.99
CA ALA A 167 -13.80 -7.69 -10.20
C ALA A 167 -14.90 -8.78 -10.06
N GLY A 168 -15.22 -9.21 -8.84
CA GLY A 168 -16.30 -10.17 -8.55
C GLY A 168 -17.63 -9.54 -8.15
N LEU A 169 -17.71 -8.20 -8.06
CA LEU A 169 -18.82 -7.50 -7.41
C LEU A 169 -19.27 -6.30 -8.24
N SER A 170 -19.98 -6.58 -9.32
CA SER A 170 -20.90 -5.60 -9.89
C SER A 170 -21.99 -5.31 -8.83
N GLU A 171 -21.85 -4.21 -8.10
CA GLU A 171 -22.94 -3.54 -7.38
C GLU A 171 -23.76 -4.40 -6.40
N SER A 172 -23.13 -5.06 -5.43
CA SER A 172 -23.90 -5.70 -4.36
C SER A 172 -24.36 -4.64 -3.36
N GLN A 173 -25.49 -3.99 -3.66
CA GLN A 173 -26.30 -3.16 -2.75
C GLN A 173 -26.36 -3.75 -1.32
N GLN A 174 -26.42 -5.08 -1.23
CA GLN A 174 -26.35 -5.86 0.01
C GLN A 174 -25.19 -5.48 0.95
N TYR A 175 -24.00 -5.20 0.44
CA TYR A 175 -22.89 -4.79 1.30
C TYR A 175 -22.95 -3.30 1.67
N ARG A 176 -23.52 -2.44 0.80
CA ARG A 176 -23.75 -1.02 1.12
C ARG A 176 -24.74 -0.87 2.28
N ASP A 177 -25.76 -1.70 2.29
CA ASP A 177 -26.82 -1.67 3.30
C ASP A 177 -26.41 -2.39 4.61
N SER A 178 -25.22 -2.97 4.67
CA SER A 178 -24.75 -3.75 5.80
C SER A 178 -23.69 -3.01 6.62
N THR A 179 -23.86 -2.99 7.94
CA THR A 179 -22.83 -2.53 8.88
C THR A 179 -21.74 -3.57 9.15
N ALA A 180 -21.87 -4.76 8.55
CA ALA A 180 -20.87 -5.83 8.61
C ALA A 180 -19.78 -5.69 7.54
N TRP A 181 -19.87 -4.67 6.67
CA TRP A 181 -18.96 -4.48 5.55
C TRP A 181 -18.46 -3.05 5.47
N CYS A 182 -17.23 -2.88 5.00
CA CYS A 182 -16.66 -1.58 4.67
C CYS A 182 -15.80 -1.66 3.39
N TRP A 183 -15.35 -0.50 2.91
CA TRP A 183 -14.49 -0.37 1.73
C TRP A 183 -13.06 -0.12 2.14
N ALA A 184 -12.12 -0.88 1.58
CA ALA A 184 -10.72 -0.50 1.59
C ALA A 184 -10.52 0.72 0.67
N GLU A 185 -9.87 1.76 1.19
CA GLU A 185 -9.67 3.03 0.46
C GLU A 185 -8.54 2.96 -0.57
N GLY A 186 -7.64 1.98 -0.45
CA GLY A 186 -6.44 1.83 -1.30
C GLY A 186 -5.14 2.09 -0.55
N SER A 187 -5.22 2.68 0.63
CA SER A 187 -4.10 2.87 1.56
C SER A 187 -3.98 1.73 2.58
N LEU A 188 -2.75 1.22 2.78
CA LEU A 188 -2.44 0.03 3.57
C LEU A 188 -1.18 0.26 4.42
N ALA A 189 -1.16 -0.21 5.67
CA ALA A 189 0.03 -0.25 6.51
C ALA A 189 0.45 -1.69 6.82
N PHE A 190 1.75 -1.97 6.78
CA PHE A 190 2.32 -3.30 7.04
C PHE A 190 3.77 -3.19 7.48
N ARG A 191 4.35 -4.26 8.03
CA ARG A 191 5.81 -4.37 8.17
C ARG A 191 6.43 -4.89 6.88
N HIS A 192 7.57 -4.35 6.48
CA HIS A 192 8.28 -4.78 5.26
C HIS A 192 8.49 -6.30 5.21
N GLY A 193 8.91 -6.91 6.31
CA GLY A 193 9.09 -8.36 6.39
C GLY A 193 7.78 -9.16 6.34
N TYR A 194 6.66 -8.59 6.83
CA TYR A 194 5.36 -9.24 6.69
C TYR A 194 4.87 -9.23 5.24
N MET A 195 5.12 -8.14 4.51
CA MET A 195 4.87 -8.12 3.07
C MET A 195 5.75 -9.12 2.32
N GLY A 196 7.04 -9.21 2.67
CA GLY A 196 7.93 -10.24 2.13
C GLY A 196 7.41 -11.67 2.38
N TYR A 197 6.92 -11.95 3.58
CA TYR A 197 6.25 -13.22 3.88
C TYR A 197 5.02 -13.48 2.99
N LEU A 198 4.16 -12.48 2.79
CA LEU A 198 2.97 -12.62 1.95
C LEU A 198 3.30 -12.82 0.46
N LEU A 199 4.33 -12.13 -0.03
CA LEU A 199 4.77 -12.21 -1.42
C LEU A 199 5.68 -13.43 -1.70
N GLY A 200 6.22 -14.07 -0.66
CA GLY A 200 7.04 -15.27 -0.80
C GLY A 200 6.29 -16.53 -0.39
N GLU A 201 6.09 -16.72 0.90
CA GLU A 201 5.55 -17.96 1.47
C GLU A 201 4.06 -18.16 1.19
N VAL A 202 3.27 -17.08 1.16
CA VAL A 202 1.83 -17.20 0.86
C VAL A 202 1.58 -17.29 -0.64
N ARG A 203 2.44 -16.66 -1.44
CA ARG A 203 2.36 -16.58 -2.90
C ARG A 203 3.69 -16.93 -3.53
N GLU A 204 4.06 -18.20 -3.47
CA GLU A 204 5.37 -18.71 -3.96
C GLU A 204 5.66 -18.32 -5.42
N GLU A 205 4.63 -18.10 -6.24
CA GLU A 205 4.79 -17.60 -7.61
C GLU A 205 5.35 -16.16 -7.71
N LEU A 206 5.41 -15.43 -6.60
CA LEU A 206 5.99 -14.10 -6.46
C LEU A 206 7.32 -14.12 -5.67
N ASP A 207 7.82 -15.30 -5.27
CA ASP A 207 9.10 -15.47 -4.57
C ASP A 207 10.31 -15.34 -5.51
N VAL A 208 10.52 -14.11 -5.99
CA VAL A 208 11.63 -13.74 -6.89
C VAL A 208 12.56 -12.69 -6.26
N ALA A 209 12.38 -12.40 -4.97
CA ALA A 209 13.01 -11.26 -4.31
C ALA A 209 14.55 -11.30 -4.40
N MET A 210 15.15 -12.47 -4.21
CA MET A 210 16.61 -12.64 -4.31
C MET A 210 17.13 -12.43 -5.74
N LEU A 211 16.38 -12.88 -6.75
CA LEU A 211 16.77 -12.74 -8.16
C LEU A 211 16.71 -11.27 -8.58
N LEU A 212 15.57 -10.60 -8.31
CA LEU A 212 15.40 -9.17 -8.58
C LEU A 212 16.45 -8.33 -7.85
N ALA A 213 16.77 -8.68 -6.59
CA ALA A 213 17.80 -7.97 -5.83
C ALA A 213 19.18 -8.06 -6.49
N GLY A 214 19.56 -9.25 -6.98
CA GLY A 214 20.81 -9.46 -7.71
C GLY A 214 20.90 -8.61 -8.97
N CYS A 215 19.83 -8.59 -9.78
CA CYS A 215 19.77 -7.78 -11.00
C CYS A 215 19.89 -6.27 -10.70
N LEU A 216 19.16 -5.78 -9.69
CA LEU A 216 19.20 -4.37 -9.29
C LEU A 216 20.58 -3.95 -8.74
N GLN A 217 21.24 -4.81 -7.95
CA GLN A 217 22.59 -4.52 -7.44
C GLN A 217 23.66 -4.49 -8.53
N GLN A 218 23.45 -5.23 -9.61
CA GLN A 218 24.34 -5.29 -10.77
C GLN A 218 24.01 -4.25 -11.85
N ASP A 219 22.92 -3.50 -11.69
CA ASP A 219 22.38 -2.59 -12.71
C ASP A 219 22.08 -3.32 -14.05
N ASP A 220 21.70 -4.60 -13.98
CA ASP A 220 21.40 -5.43 -15.15
C ASP A 220 19.91 -5.38 -15.48
N HIS A 221 19.51 -4.35 -16.22
CA HIS A 221 18.12 -4.15 -16.64
C HIS A 221 17.58 -5.27 -17.53
N GLN A 222 18.44 -5.94 -18.31
CA GLN A 222 18.00 -7.02 -19.20
C GLN A 222 17.67 -8.28 -18.39
N ALA A 223 18.52 -8.63 -17.42
CA ALA A 223 18.23 -9.72 -16.49
C ALA A 223 17.02 -9.39 -15.61
N LEU A 224 16.92 -8.15 -15.12
CA LEU A 224 15.76 -7.69 -14.34
C LEU A 224 14.45 -7.89 -15.11
N ALA A 225 14.41 -7.47 -16.37
CA ALA A 225 13.24 -7.64 -17.23
C ALA A 225 12.91 -9.12 -17.48
N ALA A 226 13.92 -9.96 -17.69
CA ALA A 226 13.74 -11.40 -17.90
C ALA A 226 13.15 -12.09 -16.66
N GLU A 227 13.68 -11.81 -15.46
CA GLU A 227 13.18 -12.37 -14.20
C GLU A 227 11.78 -11.83 -13.86
N TYR A 228 11.56 -10.53 -14.05
CA TYR A 228 10.26 -9.90 -13.81
C TYR A 228 9.17 -10.51 -14.72
N ALA A 229 9.52 -10.85 -15.96
CA ALA A 229 8.59 -11.44 -16.92
C ALA A 229 8.10 -12.85 -16.58
N LEU A 230 8.76 -13.53 -15.64
CA LEU A 230 8.35 -14.83 -15.13
C LEU A 230 7.24 -14.72 -14.08
N MET A 231 7.08 -13.56 -13.45
CA MET A 231 5.99 -13.34 -12.49
C MET A 231 4.64 -13.35 -13.20
N PRO A 232 3.61 -13.98 -12.61
CA PRO A 232 2.27 -13.95 -13.17
C PRO A 232 1.67 -12.55 -13.10
N ALA A 233 0.85 -12.21 -14.10
CA ALA A 233 0.13 -10.94 -14.10
C ALA A 233 -1.02 -10.98 -13.09
N LEU A 234 -0.89 -10.26 -11.97
CA LEU A 234 -1.79 -10.36 -10.82
C LEU A 234 -2.07 -9.00 -10.18
N SER A 235 -3.33 -8.78 -9.78
CA SER A 235 -3.68 -7.67 -8.88
C SER A 235 -3.29 -8.00 -7.44
N PHE A 236 -2.83 -7.00 -6.69
CA PHE A 236 -2.47 -7.11 -5.29
C PHE A 236 -3.69 -7.50 -4.43
N GLU A 237 -4.86 -6.99 -4.77
CA GLU A 237 -6.11 -7.21 -4.04
C GLU A 237 -6.54 -8.66 -4.11
N GLU A 238 -6.52 -9.24 -5.31
CA GLU A 238 -6.87 -10.63 -5.50
C GLU A 238 -5.76 -11.52 -4.98
N ALA A 239 -4.50 -11.15 -5.21
CA ALA A 239 -3.42 -12.05 -4.96
C ALA A 239 -2.93 -12.09 -3.50
N VAL A 240 -2.83 -10.93 -2.89
CA VAL A 240 -2.15 -10.75 -1.60
C VAL A 240 -3.16 -10.38 -0.53
N LEU A 241 -3.97 -9.36 -0.77
CA LEU A 241 -4.94 -8.88 0.22
C LEU A 241 -5.96 -9.97 0.58
N SER A 242 -6.47 -10.70 -0.42
CA SER A 242 -7.47 -11.76 -0.18
C SER A 242 -6.91 -13.01 0.49
N ALA A 243 -5.59 -13.24 0.37
CA ALA A 243 -4.89 -14.40 0.90
C ALA A 243 -4.19 -14.14 2.24
N ALA A 244 -4.10 -12.87 2.66
CA ALA A 244 -3.41 -12.53 3.90
C ALA A 244 -4.09 -13.19 5.12
N PRO A 245 -3.33 -13.90 6.00
CA PRO A 245 -3.91 -14.59 7.14
C PRO A 245 -4.51 -13.64 8.19
N GLU A 246 -3.86 -12.49 8.40
CA GLU A 246 -4.30 -11.47 9.34
C GLU A 246 -4.46 -10.13 8.63
N LEU A 247 -5.70 -9.62 8.67
CA LEU A 247 -6.08 -8.30 8.18
C LEU A 247 -6.84 -7.54 9.25
N ILE A 248 -6.57 -6.24 9.32
CA ILE A 248 -7.24 -5.29 10.21
C ILE A 248 -7.76 -4.14 9.36
N SER A 249 -8.98 -3.69 9.65
CA SER A 249 -9.52 -2.44 9.12
C SER A 249 -9.38 -1.35 10.17
N VAL A 250 -9.03 -0.14 9.74
CA VAL A 250 -9.06 1.08 10.54
C VAL A 250 -10.02 2.06 9.90
N GLN A 251 -11.02 2.52 10.66
CA GLN A 251 -12.06 3.43 10.19
C GLN A 251 -12.14 4.66 11.09
N THR A 252 -12.38 5.82 10.48
CA THR A 252 -12.79 7.02 11.20
C THR A 252 -14.27 6.91 11.56
N LEU A 253 -14.61 7.14 12.82
CA LEU A 253 -15.99 7.17 13.27
C LEU A 253 -16.58 8.55 13.00
N SER A 254 -17.56 8.63 12.10
CA SER A 254 -18.37 9.83 11.92
C SER A 254 -19.13 10.13 13.21
N ARG A 255 -18.94 11.33 13.78
CA ARG A 255 -19.82 11.85 14.84
C ARG A 255 -21.09 12.45 14.25
#